data_AF-A0A9D0VKJ0-F1
#
_entry.id   AF-A0A9D0VKJ0-F1
#
_cell.length_a   1.000
_cell.length_b   1.000
_cell.length_c   1.000
_cell.angle_alpha   90.00
_cell.angle_beta   90.00
_cell.angle_gamma   90.00
#
_symmetry.space_group_name_H-M   'P 1'
#
loop_
_entity.id
_entity.type
_entity.pdbx_description
1 polymer ?
#
loop_
_entity_poly.entity_id
_entity_poly.type
_entity_poly.pdbx_seq_one_letter_code
_entity_poly.pdbx_strand_id
1 'polypeptide(L)'
;EEINHELIIEADLEALGVDAGYVRSAMAPNPDTRRFMAAQESAVGFHQDPLLMLAAPLAAEGIAGRLDGRFVEALHANLARWGIDEPRRATRFFTSHIEFDGGDDGHWAHTVSVLERYIQDEAQLQQFLSFLAVTTSAMEGCYNSWCTDLSIFSGS
;
A
#
# COMPACT_ATOMS: atom_id res chain seq x y z
N GLU A 1 -2.19 0.92 14.51
CA GLU A 1 -3.44 0.11 14.53
C GLU A 1 -4.24 0.45 13.27
N GLU A 2 -4.53 -0.55 12.42
CA GLU A 2 -5.29 -0.44 11.16
C GLU A 2 -6.80 -0.19 11.39
N ILE A 3 -7.16 0.85 12.16
CA ILE A 3 -8.57 1.11 12.48
C ILE A 3 -9.15 2.07 11.44
N ASN A 4 -10.11 1.57 10.66
CA ASN A 4 -10.95 2.31 9.71
C ASN A 4 -10.22 2.91 8.49
N HIS A 5 -9.03 2.40 8.11
CA HIS A 5 -8.33 2.84 6.90
C HIS A 5 -9.19 2.68 5.64
N GLU A 6 -9.98 1.61 5.57
CA GLU A 6 -10.95 1.36 4.52
C GLU A 6 -12.04 2.45 4.44
N LEU A 7 -12.50 2.99 5.58
CA LEU A 7 -13.48 4.07 5.61
C LEU A 7 -12.87 5.40 5.14
N ILE A 8 -11.59 5.64 5.44
CA ILE A 8 -10.87 6.81 4.95
C ILE A 8 -10.71 6.72 3.43
N ILE A 9 -10.34 5.54 2.91
CA ILE A 9 -10.24 5.28 1.47
C ILE A 9 -11.60 5.48 0.79
N GLU A 10 -12.68 4.91 1.32
CA GLU A 10 -14.03 5.09 0.78
C GLU A 10 -14.41 6.58 0.70
N ALA A 11 -14.14 7.33 1.78
CA ALA A 11 -14.46 8.75 1.82
C ALA A 11 -13.55 9.60 0.89
N ASP A 12 -12.30 9.19 0.66
CA ASP A 12 -11.39 9.83 -0.31
C ASP A 12 -11.86 9.56 -1.75
N LEU A 13 -12.32 8.34 -2.05
CA LEU A 13 -12.92 7.97 -3.35
C LEU A 13 -14.17 8.81 -3.64
N GLU A 14 -15.06 8.98 -2.66
CA GLU A 14 -16.24 9.83 -2.80
C GLU A 14 -15.86 11.30 -3.08
N ALA A 15 -14.81 11.81 -2.44
CA ALA A 15 -14.30 13.16 -2.69
C ALA A 15 -13.68 13.31 -4.09
N LEU A 16 -13.22 12.22 -4.71
CA LEU A 16 -12.79 12.15 -6.10
C LEU A 16 -13.96 12.01 -7.09
N GLY A 17 -15.21 11.87 -6.60
CA GLY A 17 -16.37 11.59 -7.43
C GLY A 17 -16.46 10.13 -7.91
N VAL A 18 -15.70 9.23 -7.30
CA VAL A 18 -15.75 7.79 -7.59
C VAL A 18 -16.88 7.13 -6.78
N ASP A 19 -17.58 6.17 -7.40
CA ASP A 19 -18.56 5.33 -6.70
C ASP A 19 -17.84 4.33 -5.77
N ALA A 20 -17.70 4.69 -4.50
CA ALA A 20 -17.09 3.83 -3.48
C ALA A 20 -17.86 2.50 -3.30
N GLY A 21 -19.18 2.50 -3.52
CA GLY A 21 -19.99 1.28 -3.47
C GLY A 21 -19.63 0.30 -4.58
N TYR A 22 -19.42 0.78 -5.80
CA TYR A 22 -18.89 -0.02 -6.90
C TYR A 22 -17.50 -0.56 -6.58
N VAL A 23 -16.57 0.28 -6.11
CA VAL A 23 -15.20 -0.14 -5.76
C VAL A 23 -15.22 -1.25 -4.71
N ARG A 24 -16.03 -1.11 -3.66
CA ARG A 24 -16.12 -2.09 -2.57
C ARG A 24 -16.78 -3.40 -2.98
N SER A 25 -17.85 -3.34 -3.76
CA SER A 25 -18.77 -4.48 -3.93
C SER A 25 -18.75 -5.12 -5.31
N ALA A 26 -18.18 -4.47 -6.32
CA ALA A 26 -18.23 -4.92 -7.70
C ALA A 26 -16.88 -4.87 -8.44
N MET A 27 -15.99 -3.94 -8.07
CA MET A 27 -14.69 -3.84 -8.73
C MET A 27 -13.83 -5.06 -8.39
N ALA A 28 -13.38 -5.76 -9.43
CA ALA A 28 -12.43 -6.85 -9.29
C ALA A 28 -11.00 -6.29 -9.19
N PRO A 29 -10.15 -6.81 -8.29
CA PRO A 29 -8.73 -6.48 -8.29
C PRO A 29 -8.09 -6.86 -9.62
N ASN A 30 -7.23 -5.99 -10.14
CA ASN A 30 -6.48 -6.26 -11.36
C ASN A 30 -5.42 -7.37 -11.13
N PRO A 31 -4.81 -7.93 -12.18
CA PRO A 31 -3.86 -9.03 -12.03
C PRO A 31 -2.70 -8.74 -11.09
N ASP A 32 -2.19 -7.50 -11.06
CA ASP A 32 -1.08 -7.11 -10.19
C ASP A 32 -1.51 -7.00 -8.73
N THR A 33 -2.66 -6.41 -8.43
CA THR A 33 -3.26 -6.43 -7.09
C THR A 33 -3.49 -7.87 -6.63
N ARG A 34 -3.96 -8.77 -7.51
CA ARG A 34 -4.12 -10.19 -7.17
C ARG A 34 -2.80 -10.89 -6.86
N ARG A 35 -1.68 -10.49 -7.47
CA ARG A 35 -0.35 -11.05 -7.14
C ARG A 35 0.07 -10.68 -5.73
N PHE A 36 -0.14 -9.42 -5.32
CA PHE A 36 0.15 -8.98 -3.96
C PHE A 36 -0.75 -9.70 -2.95
N MET A 37 -2.06 -9.78 -3.22
CA MET A 37 -3.01 -10.55 -2.39
C MET A 37 -2.59 -12.02 -2.26
N ALA A 38 -2.22 -12.67 -3.37
CA ALA A 38 -1.79 -14.07 -3.36
C ALA A 38 -0.49 -14.27 -2.57
N ALA A 39 0.46 -13.34 -2.64
CA ALA A 39 1.65 -13.35 -1.81
C ALA A 39 1.27 -13.31 -0.32
N GLN A 40 0.47 -12.32 0.09
CA GLN A 40 0.00 -12.20 1.48
C GLN A 40 -0.76 -13.46 1.95
N GLU A 41 -1.70 -13.96 1.16
CA GLU A 41 -2.48 -15.16 1.48
C GLU A 41 -1.60 -16.41 1.55
N SER A 42 -0.55 -16.52 0.74
CA SER A 42 0.37 -17.67 0.75
C SER A 42 1.17 -17.78 2.05
N ALA A 43 1.48 -16.65 2.71
CA ALA A 43 2.14 -16.66 4.02
C ALA A 43 1.30 -17.41 5.07
N VAL A 44 -0.03 -17.28 4.98
CA VAL A 44 -0.99 -17.93 5.87
C VAL A 44 -1.35 -19.34 5.40
N GLY A 45 -1.79 -19.48 4.16
CA GLY A 45 -2.43 -20.70 3.67
C GLY A 45 -1.45 -21.80 3.24
N PHE A 46 -0.24 -21.44 2.80
CA PHE A 46 0.75 -22.38 2.30
C PHE A 46 1.97 -22.49 3.23
N HIS A 47 2.63 -21.36 3.50
CA HIS A 47 3.81 -21.36 4.36
C HIS A 47 3.48 -21.53 5.84
N GLN A 48 2.30 -21.07 6.27
CA GLN A 48 1.86 -21.08 7.67
C GLN A 48 2.90 -20.45 8.62
N ASP A 49 3.58 -19.41 8.14
CA ASP A 49 4.69 -18.77 8.85
C ASP A 49 4.31 -17.33 9.22
N PRO A 50 4.10 -17.03 10.52
CA PRO A 50 3.74 -15.69 10.97
C PRO A 50 4.85 -14.66 10.75
N LEU A 51 6.11 -15.07 10.60
CA LEU A 51 7.19 -14.14 10.26
C LEU A 51 7.10 -13.71 8.80
N LEU A 52 6.75 -14.62 7.88
CA LEU A 52 6.54 -14.26 6.48
C LEU A 52 5.34 -13.34 6.28
N MET A 53 4.33 -13.42 7.15
CA MET A 53 3.21 -12.48 7.13
C MET A 53 3.66 -11.02 7.31
N LEU A 54 4.76 -10.77 8.03
CA LEU A 54 5.28 -9.42 8.27
C LEU A 54 5.90 -8.78 7.01
N ALA A 55 6.15 -9.56 5.96
CA ALA A 55 6.72 -9.03 4.73
C ALA A 55 5.76 -8.10 3.98
N ALA A 56 4.45 -8.37 4.02
CA ALA A 56 3.43 -7.55 3.37
C ALA A 56 3.29 -6.14 3.98
N PRO A 57 3.09 -5.99 5.30
CA PRO A 57 3.09 -4.66 5.92
C PRO A 57 4.44 -3.97 5.74
N LEU A 58 5.57 -4.68 5.89
CA LEU A 58 6.89 -4.07 5.69
C LEU A 58 7.10 -3.54 4.25
N ALA A 59 6.57 -4.23 3.24
CA ALA A 59 6.59 -3.76 1.85
C ALA A 59 5.71 -2.52 1.65
N ALA A 60 4.51 -2.48 2.22
CA ALA A 60 3.58 -1.36 2.12
C ALA A 60 4.12 -0.12 2.88
N GLU A 61 4.52 -0.30 4.14
CA GLU A 61 5.11 0.72 4.99
C GLU A 61 6.44 1.24 4.41
N GLY A 62 7.27 0.37 3.84
CA GLY A 62 8.54 0.78 3.23
C GLY A 62 8.36 1.76 2.06
N ILE A 63 7.22 1.69 1.37
CA ILE A 63 6.84 2.67 0.33
C ILE A 63 6.23 3.91 0.98
N ALA A 64 5.27 3.73 1.89
CA ALA A 64 4.56 4.84 2.55
C ALA A 64 5.49 5.73 3.37
N GLY A 65 6.41 5.16 4.14
CA GLY A 65 7.39 5.88 4.96
C GLY A 65 8.46 6.65 4.19
N ARG A 66 8.47 6.54 2.85
CA ARG A 66 9.30 7.39 1.96
C ARG A 66 8.52 8.49 1.28
N LEU A 67 7.21 8.52 1.44
CA LEU A 67 6.38 9.64 1.00
C LEU A 67 6.56 10.80 1.99
N ASP A 68 6.66 12.01 1.47
CA ASP A 68 6.82 13.22 2.28
C ASP A 68 5.80 14.30 1.89
N GLY A 69 5.83 15.43 2.58
CA GLY A 69 4.94 16.56 2.29
C GLY A 69 4.96 17.00 0.82
N ARG A 70 6.08 16.86 0.11
CA ARG A 70 6.18 17.25 -1.32
C ARG A 70 5.33 16.36 -2.20
N PHE A 71 5.21 15.07 -1.86
CA PHE A 71 4.32 14.14 -2.56
C PHE A 71 2.85 14.57 -2.42
N VAL A 72 2.42 14.88 -1.18
CA VAL A 72 1.03 15.32 -0.91
C VAL A 72 0.72 16.64 -1.61
N GLU A 73 1.64 17.60 -1.55
CA GLU A 73 1.49 18.89 -2.22
C GLU A 73 1.35 18.74 -3.75
N ALA A 74 2.16 17.87 -4.35
CA ALA A 74 2.06 17.55 -5.77
C ALA A 74 0.72 16.88 -6.11
N LEU A 75 0.24 15.97 -5.24
CA LEU A 75 -1.05 15.31 -5.40
C LEU A 75 -2.20 16.33 -5.32
N HIS A 76 -2.18 17.24 -4.34
CA HIS A 76 -3.17 18.33 -4.22
C HIS A 76 -3.19 19.22 -5.47
N ALA A 77 -2.02 19.58 -6.00
CA ALA A 77 -1.92 20.38 -7.21
C ALA A 77 -2.53 19.67 -8.44
N ASN A 78 -2.33 18.36 -8.57
CA ASN A 78 -2.93 17.59 -9.65
C ASN A 78 -4.45 17.47 -9.51
N LEU A 79 -4.95 17.18 -8.31
CA LEU A 79 -6.39 17.09 -8.04
C LEU A 79 -7.11 18.42 -8.32
N ALA A 80 -6.52 19.55 -7.91
CA ALA A 80 -7.06 20.87 -8.22
C ALA A 80 -7.14 21.12 -9.74
N ARG A 81 -6.14 20.66 -10.50
CA ARG A 81 -6.15 20.75 -11.98
C ARG A 81 -7.20 19.85 -12.63
N TRP A 82 -7.60 18.77 -11.97
CA TRP A 82 -8.71 17.91 -12.40
C TRP A 82 -10.09 18.49 -12.03
N GLY A 83 -10.13 19.63 -11.33
CA GLY A 83 -11.37 20.30 -10.94
C GLY A 83 -11.93 19.85 -9.59
N ILE A 84 -11.13 19.22 -8.74
CA ILE A 84 -11.53 18.89 -7.36
C ILE A 84 -11.37 20.15 -6.49
N ASP A 85 -12.49 20.67 -5.98
CA ASP A 85 -12.55 21.92 -5.19
C ASP A 85 -11.82 21.80 -3.84
N GLU A 86 -11.88 20.63 -3.21
CA GLU A 86 -11.27 20.37 -1.89
C GLU A 86 -10.29 19.18 -1.95
N PRO A 87 -9.10 19.32 -2.57
CA PRO A 87 -8.14 18.21 -2.75
C PRO A 87 -7.74 17.48 -1.46
N ARG A 88 -7.73 18.19 -0.33
CA ARG A 88 -7.43 17.63 0.99
C ARG A 88 -8.39 16.52 1.41
N ARG A 89 -9.65 16.57 0.96
CA ARG A 89 -10.66 15.54 1.29
C ARG A 89 -10.48 14.23 0.52
N ALA A 90 -9.67 14.26 -0.54
CA ALA A 90 -9.38 13.13 -1.42
C ALA A 90 -7.97 12.53 -1.17
N THR A 91 -7.30 12.94 -0.09
CA THR A 91 -5.91 12.57 0.20
C THR A 91 -5.69 12.23 1.68
N ARG A 92 -6.75 12.07 2.48
CA ARG A 92 -6.64 11.82 3.92
C ARG A 92 -5.90 10.53 4.21
N PHE A 93 -6.08 9.51 3.38
CA PHE A 93 -5.36 8.25 3.51
C PHE A 93 -3.84 8.46 3.39
N PHE A 94 -3.37 9.12 2.33
CA PHE A 94 -1.94 9.37 2.18
C PHE A 94 -1.40 10.34 3.24
N THR A 95 -2.18 11.35 3.62
CA THR A 95 -1.79 12.27 4.70
C THR A 95 -1.67 11.53 6.03
N SER A 96 -2.55 10.58 6.35
CA SER A 96 -2.39 9.79 7.58
C SER A 96 -1.12 8.95 7.55
N HIS A 97 -0.72 8.40 6.41
CA HIS A 97 0.50 7.59 6.33
C HIS A 97 1.78 8.46 6.24
N ILE A 98 1.69 9.74 5.90
CA ILE A 98 2.87 10.63 5.84
C ILE A 98 3.08 11.36 7.15
N GLU A 99 1.99 11.82 7.78
CA GLU A 99 2.04 12.44 9.09
C GLU A 99 2.28 11.42 10.21
N PHE A 100 1.91 10.15 10.01
CA PHE A 100 2.02 9.09 11.01
C PHE A 100 3.01 7.96 10.62
N ASP A 101 2.98 7.43 9.39
CA ASP A 101 3.88 6.33 8.98
C ASP A 101 5.21 6.81 8.36
N GLY A 102 5.36 8.13 8.17
CA GLY A 102 6.61 8.80 7.76
C GLY A 102 7.75 8.72 8.78
N GLY A 103 7.55 8.01 9.90
CA GLY A 103 8.65 7.64 10.80
C GLY A 103 8.30 7.46 12.28
N ASP A 104 7.07 7.70 12.75
CA ASP A 104 6.82 7.88 14.20
C ASP A 104 5.62 7.13 14.81
N ASP A 105 4.81 6.38 14.05
CA ASP A 105 3.80 5.47 14.63
C ASP A 105 4.42 4.18 15.21
N GLY A 106 5.67 3.89 14.81
CA GLY A 106 6.46 2.76 15.26
C GLY A 106 6.12 1.45 14.55
N HIS A 107 5.26 1.39 13.54
CA HIS A 107 4.94 0.12 12.87
C HIS A 107 6.16 -0.49 12.17
N TRP A 108 6.90 0.31 11.40
CA TRP A 108 8.14 -0.15 10.76
C TRP A 108 9.15 -0.62 11.81
N ALA A 109 9.43 0.22 12.81
CA ALA A 109 10.38 -0.09 13.87
C ALA A 109 9.95 -1.30 14.72
N HIS A 110 8.65 -1.45 14.96
CA HIS A 110 8.06 -2.57 15.68
C HIS A 110 8.22 -3.85 14.86
N THR A 111 7.85 -3.83 13.58
CA THR A 111 8.01 -4.96 12.66
C THR A 111 9.47 -5.39 12.60
N VAL A 112 10.41 -4.45 12.44
CA VAL A 112 11.85 -4.73 12.49
C VAL A 112 12.25 -5.36 13.83
N SER A 113 11.77 -4.83 14.96
CA SER A 113 12.09 -5.39 16.29
C SER A 113 11.56 -6.81 16.50
N VAL A 114 10.39 -7.13 15.92
CA VAL A 114 9.83 -8.49 15.94
C VAL A 114 10.70 -9.42 15.10
N LEU A 115 11.11 -8.99 13.90
CA LEU A 115 11.98 -9.78 13.03
C LEU A 115 13.34 -10.06 13.70
N GLU A 116 13.97 -9.05 14.29
CA GLU A 116 15.23 -9.21 15.05
C GLU A 116 15.11 -10.22 16.20
N ARG A 117 13.94 -10.29 16.83
CA ARG A 117 13.69 -11.20 17.94
C ARG A 117 13.47 -12.64 17.52
N TYR A 118 12.90 -12.89 16.34
CA TYR A 118 12.40 -14.21 15.95
C TYR A 118 13.13 -14.85 14.76
N ILE A 119 13.86 -14.08 13.95
CA ILE A 119 14.82 -14.62 12.98
C ILE A 119 16.08 -15.00 13.75
N GLN A 120 16.38 -16.29 13.83
CA GLN A 120 17.50 -16.82 14.62
C GLN A 120 18.68 -17.27 13.76
N ASP A 121 18.45 -17.52 12.46
CA ASP A 121 19.48 -18.01 11.56
C ASP A 121 19.39 -17.43 10.15
N GLU A 122 20.45 -17.69 9.39
CA GLU A 122 20.61 -17.23 8.01
C GLU A 122 19.56 -17.82 7.06
N ALA A 123 19.09 -19.05 7.30
CA ALA A 123 18.10 -19.68 6.42
C ALA A 123 16.73 -18.99 6.57
N GLN A 124 16.32 -18.70 7.81
CA GLN A 124 15.13 -17.92 8.11
C GLN A 124 15.23 -16.50 7.54
N LEU A 125 16.39 -15.86 7.68
CA LEU A 125 16.63 -14.53 7.11
C LEU A 125 16.50 -14.55 5.59
N GLN A 126 17.13 -15.49 4.90
CA GLN A 126 17.05 -15.61 3.44
C GLN A 126 15.63 -15.89 2.96
N GLN A 127 14.90 -16.77 3.66
CA GLN A 127 13.50 -17.05 3.36
C GLN A 127 12.64 -15.80 3.51
N PHE A 128 12.79 -15.07 4.60
CA PHE A 128 12.08 -13.81 4.84
C PHE A 128 12.41 -12.76 3.78
N LEU A 129 13.69 -12.53 3.48
CA LEU A 129 14.12 -11.55 2.49
C LEU A 129 13.64 -11.90 1.08
N SER A 130 13.64 -13.19 0.72
CA SER A 130 13.10 -13.65 -0.56
C SER A 130 11.60 -13.36 -0.66
N PHE A 131 10.85 -13.63 0.41
CA PHE A 131 9.42 -13.37 0.46
C PHE A 131 9.09 -11.87 0.45
N LEU A 132 9.88 -11.06 1.17
CA LEU A 132 9.82 -9.60 1.14
C LEU A 132 10.07 -9.06 -0.28
N ALA A 133 11.08 -9.57 -0.98
CA ALA A 133 11.37 -9.15 -2.35
C ALA A 133 10.19 -9.42 -3.31
N VAL A 134 9.56 -10.60 -3.20
CA VAL A 134 8.35 -10.93 -3.98
C VAL A 134 7.21 -9.98 -3.65
N THR A 135 7.01 -9.71 -2.35
CA THR A 135 5.89 -8.88 -1.88
C THR A 135 6.07 -7.41 -2.29
N THR A 136 7.28 -6.87 -2.17
CA THR A 136 7.63 -5.52 -2.65
C THR A 136 7.46 -5.40 -4.16
N SER A 137 7.93 -6.39 -4.93
CA SER A 137 7.77 -6.39 -6.38
C SER A 137 6.29 -6.44 -6.81
N ALA A 138 5.47 -7.23 -6.11
CA ALA A 138 4.04 -7.28 -6.36
C ALA A 138 3.34 -5.95 -6.00
N MET A 139 3.75 -5.30 -4.91
CA MET A 139 3.24 -3.98 -4.50
C MET A 139 3.59 -2.90 -5.52
N GLU A 140 4.83 -2.86 -6.00
CA GLU A 140 5.25 -1.95 -7.08
C GLU A 140 4.43 -2.18 -8.36
N GLY A 141 4.20 -3.45 -8.72
CA GLY A 141 3.34 -3.84 -9.82
C GLY A 141 1.92 -3.29 -9.68
N CYS A 142 1.36 -3.24 -8.47
CA CYS A 142 0.05 -2.63 -8.23
C CYS A 142 0.03 -1.16 -8.66
N TYR A 143 1.00 -0.35 -8.23
CA TYR A 143 1.06 1.06 -8.62
C TYR A 143 1.27 1.25 -10.13
N ASN A 144 2.19 0.47 -10.71
CA ASN A 144 2.51 0.56 -12.14
C ASN A 144 1.34 0.13 -13.04
N SER A 145 0.51 -0.81 -12.59
CA SER A 145 -0.66 -1.27 -13.35
C SER A 145 -1.67 -0.15 -13.59
N TRP A 146 -1.94 0.69 -12.58
CA TRP A 146 -2.84 1.84 -12.71
C TRP A 146 -2.28 2.92 -13.66
N CYS A 147 -0.96 3.11 -13.70
CA CYS A 147 -0.33 3.98 -14.70
C CYS A 147 -0.40 3.40 -16.12
N THR A 148 -0.23 2.08 -16.24
CA THR A 148 -0.21 1.37 -17.53
C THR A 148 -1.61 1.28 -18.14
N ASP A 149 -2.64 1.05 -17.33
CA ASP A 149 -4.03 1.03 -17.81
C ASP A 149 -4.43 2.39 -18.40
N LEU A 150 -3.89 3.49 -17.86
CA LEU A 150 -4.09 4.83 -18.40
C LEU A 150 -3.33 5.05 -19.72
N SER A 151 -2.26 4.30 -20.01
CA SER A 151 -1.48 4.46 -21.24
C SER A 151 -2.26 4.07 -22.50
N ILE A 152 -3.33 3.28 -22.34
CA ILE A 152 -4.26 2.92 -23.42
C ILE A 152 -4.95 4.17 -23.97
N PHE A 153 -5.15 5.20 -23.14
CA PHE A 153 -5.77 6.46 -23.51
C PHE A 153 -4.76 7.54 -23.91
N SER A 154 -3.46 7.33 -23.66
CA SER A 154 -2.42 8.33 -23.93
C SER A 154 -1.78 8.21 -25.31
N GLY A 155 -2.23 7.28 -26.16
CA GLY A 155 -1.88 7.17 -27.59
C GLY A 155 -0.42 7.45 -27.92
N SER A 156 0.43 6.42 -27.79
CA SER A 156 1.82 6.29 -28.32
C SER A 156 2.60 7.57 -28.64
#